data_AF-A0A2V8UHT9-F1
#
_entry.id   AF-A0A2V8UHT9-F1
#
_cell.length_a   1.000
_cell.length_b   1.000
_cell.length_c   1.000
_cell.angle_alpha   90.00
_cell.angle_beta   90.00
_cell.angle_gamma   90.00
#
_symmetry.space_group_name_H-M   'P 1'
#
loop_
_entity.id
_entity.type
_entity.pdbx_description
1 polymer ?
#
loop_
_entity_poly.entity_id
_entity_poly.type
_entity_poly.pdbx_seq_one_letter_code
_entity_poly.pdbx_strand_id
1 'polypeptide(L)'
;MSRRSRLTLIISGAVLGLICVLAVTAVFVLRSAWFREQVRERIVAEAEKATGGRVEIGSFDFEWNTMTARVNGFVIHGTEPAGSPPLLRVRSITIVLKILSVLKRMVDVQSIAVDQPQAHVIISPDGTTNVPEPKASRATNKTPVETILDLAVGRFTIQSGAIEVNSQRTPWSAAGENLRAQFGYNPLTPSYRGEISIQPLHLTISNNLPVDVGAAISLTIEKNKATVSRARFETAKSSAEFSGAVQNFSSPQSTFQYDVRLSLDELLRTLRFRSRPQGTVLIRGNASFRDFGHYLFTGNLHMGPLSFGQGG
;
A
#
# COMPACT_ATOMS: atom_id res chain seq x y z
N MET A 1 57.25 26.01 -15.12
CA MET A 1 55.76 26.06 -15.08
C MET A 1 55.30 27.37 -15.68
N SER A 2 54.50 27.34 -16.76
CA SER A 2 53.96 28.56 -17.37
C SER A 2 52.95 29.23 -16.41
N ARG A 3 52.85 30.57 -16.42
CA ARG A 3 51.89 31.32 -15.57
C ARG A 3 50.46 30.77 -15.65
N ARG A 4 50.07 30.21 -16.80
CA ARG A 4 48.76 29.57 -17.03
C ARG A 4 48.56 28.29 -16.20
N SER A 5 49.59 27.44 -16.06
CA SER A 5 49.53 26.20 -15.26
C SER A 5 49.38 26.43 -13.75
N ARG A 6 49.92 27.56 -13.24
CA ARG A 6 49.80 27.94 -11.82
C ARG A 6 48.41 28.51 -11.52
N LEU A 7 47.85 29.27 -12.46
CA LEU A 7 46.51 29.84 -12.36
C LEU A 7 45.42 28.76 -12.39
N THR A 8 45.53 27.76 -13.28
CA THR A 8 44.57 26.63 -13.33
C THR A 8 44.59 25.82 -12.05
N LEU A 9 45.77 25.60 -11.45
CA LEU A 9 45.91 24.92 -10.16
C LEU A 9 45.23 25.69 -9.03
N ILE A 10 45.43 27.00 -8.94
CA ILE A 10 44.80 27.86 -7.93
C ILE A 10 43.27 27.88 -8.09
N ILE A 11 42.78 28.02 -9.33
CA ILE A 11 41.33 28.01 -9.63
C ILE A 11 40.73 26.65 -9.28
N SER A 12 41.39 25.55 -9.68
CA SER A 12 40.90 24.20 -9.37
C SER A 12 40.86 23.92 -7.86
N GLY A 13 41.88 24.36 -7.11
CA GLY A 13 41.91 24.25 -5.65
C GLY A 13 40.84 25.10 -4.97
N ALA A 14 40.59 26.31 -5.45
CA ALA A 14 39.53 27.18 -4.93
C ALA A 14 38.13 26.61 -5.20
N VAL A 15 37.89 26.05 -6.41
CA VAL A 15 36.63 25.38 -6.75
C VAL A 15 36.43 24.13 -5.88
N LEU A 16 37.47 23.31 -5.70
CA LEU A 16 37.39 22.14 -4.81
C LEU A 16 37.09 22.55 -3.37
N GLY A 17 37.77 23.59 -2.87
CA GLY A 17 37.54 24.13 -1.53
C GLY A 17 36.11 24.63 -1.34
N LEU A 18 35.57 25.36 -2.31
CA LEU A 18 34.18 25.82 -2.28
C LEU A 18 33.19 24.64 -2.28
N ILE A 19 33.44 23.61 -3.11
CA ILE A 19 32.61 22.40 -3.13
C ILE A 19 32.64 21.70 -1.77
N CYS A 20 33.81 21.58 -1.13
CA CYS A 20 33.93 21.00 0.20
C CYS A 20 33.16 21.81 1.25
N VAL A 21 33.28 23.14 1.25
CA VAL A 21 32.54 24.02 2.18
C VAL A 21 31.03 23.90 1.97
N LEU A 22 30.56 23.91 0.71
CA LEU A 22 29.15 23.69 0.39
C LEU A 22 28.67 22.31 0.83
N ALA A 23 29.47 21.27 0.64
CA ALA A 23 29.12 19.91 1.07
C ALA A 23 29.02 19.81 2.60
N VAL A 24 29.99 20.38 3.33
CA VAL A 24 29.96 20.44 4.80
C VAL A 24 28.74 21.23 5.28
N THR A 25 28.48 22.40 4.68
CA THR A 25 27.33 23.25 5.02
C THR A 25 26.01 22.53 4.75
N ALA A 26 25.89 21.84 3.62
CA ALA A 26 24.74 21.00 3.31
C ALA A 26 24.56 19.91 4.38
N VAL A 27 25.62 19.19 4.77
CA VAL A 27 25.53 18.18 5.84
C VAL A 27 25.05 18.78 7.17
N PHE A 28 25.51 19.97 7.54
CA PHE A 28 25.04 20.65 8.76
C PHE A 28 23.57 21.05 8.68
N VAL A 29 23.13 21.62 7.55
CA VAL A 29 21.71 21.98 7.32
C VAL A 29 20.83 20.74 7.36
N LEU A 30 21.24 19.68 6.68
CA LEU A 30 20.51 18.41 6.60
C LEU A 30 20.42 17.66 7.94
N ARG A 31 21.31 17.95 8.90
CA ARG A 31 21.27 17.44 10.27
C ARG A 31 20.56 18.39 11.26
N SER A 32 20.18 19.58 10.83
CA SER A 32 19.57 20.59 11.69
C SER A 32 18.15 20.22 12.12
N ALA A 33 17.74 20.68 13.30
CA ALA A 33 16.34 20.57 13.74
C ALA A 33 15.38 21.33 12.80
N TRP A 34 15.84 22.46 12.24
CA TRP A 34 15.07 23.26 11.29
C TRP A 34 14.70 22.45 10.03
N PHE A 35 15.67 21.74 9.42
CA PHE A 35 15.40 20.93 8.23
C PHE A 35 14.43 19.79 8.52
N ARG A 36 14.59 19.11 9.67
CA ARG A 36 13.65 18.06 10.11
C ARG A 36 12.23 18.59 10.22
N GLU A 37 12.06 19.78 10.78
CA GLU A 37 10.76 20.41 10.94
C GLU A 37 10.15 20.83 9.59
N GLN A 38 10.95 21.41 8.69
CA GLN A 38 10.49 21.75 7.34
C GLN A 38 10.05 20.52 6.55
N VAL A 39 10.76 19.40 6.66
CA VAL A 39 10.34 18.14 6.04
C VAL A 39 9.06 17.61 6.68
N ARG A 40 8.94 17.65 8.01
CA ARG A 40 7.72 17.25 8.74
C ARG A 40 6.50 18.04 8.25
N GLU A 41 6.58 19.37 8.21
CA GLU A 41 5.52 20.24 7.71
C GLU A 41 5.17 19.95 6.25
N ARG A 42 6.18 19.68 5.42
CA ARG A 42 5.96 19.34 4.01
C ARG A 42 5.22 18.00 3.85
N ILE A 43 5.56 16.99 4.64
CA ILE A 43 4.86 15.70 4.65
C ILE A 43 3.41 15.90 5.08
N VAL A 44 3.16 16.66 6.15
CA VAL A 44 1.79 17.00 6.60
C VAL A 44 1.02 17.67 5.46
N ALA A 45 1.55 18.73 4.86
CA ALA A 45 0.86 19.47 3.82
C ALA A 45 0.50 18.60 2.60
N GLU A 46 1.41 17.74 2.14
CA GLU A 46 1.12 16.84 1.01
C GLU A 46 0.14 15.73 1.39
N ALA A 47 0.24 15.17 2.60
CA ALA A 47 -0.71 14.16 3.09
C ALA A 47 -2.12 14.75 3.28
N GLU A 48 -2.25 15.97 3.83
CA GLU A 48 -3.53 16.67 3.92
C GLU A 48 -4.11 17.00 2.55
N LYS A 49 -3.26 17.34 1.59
CA LYS A 49 -3.68 17.60 0.22
C LYS A 49 -4.23 16.33 -0.44
N ALA A 50 -3.50 15.22 -0.33
CA ALA A 50 -3.85 13.95 -0.96
C ALA A 50 -5.06 13.26 -0.32
N THR A 51 -5.23 13.40 1.00
CA THR A 51 -6.34 12.75 1.73
C THR A 51 -7.52 13.67 1.97
N GLY A 52 -7.29 14.98 2.07
CA GLY A 52 -8.29 15.95 2.51
C GLY A 52 -8.49 16.04 4.01
N GLY A 53 -7.98 15.05 4.75
CA GLY A 53 -7.98 15.02 6.20
C GLY A 53 -6.97 15.97 6.83
N ARG A 54 -7.09 16.18 8.15
CA ARG A 54 -6.05 16.84 8.94
C ARG A 54 -4.98 15.81 9.30
N VAL A 55 -3.72 16.15 9.13
CA VAL A 55 -2.61 15.22 9.36
C VAL A 55 -1.73 15.71 10.51
N GLU A 56 -1.37 14.79 11.39
CA GLU A 56 -0.46 15.05 12.50
C GLU A 56 0.72 14.08 12.45
N ILE A 57 1.91 14.60 12.79
CA ILE A 57 3.14 13.83 12.89
C ILE A 57 3.81 14.21 14.20
N GLY A 58 4.04 13.22 15.06
CA GLY A 58 4.72 13.39 16.34
C GLY A 58 6.19 13.76 16.18
N SER A 59 6.97 12.98 15.42
CA SER A 59 8.35 13.32 15.08
C SER A 59 8.78 12.83 13.70
N PHE A 60 9.77 13.50 13.14
CA PHE A 60 10.47 13.11 11.92
C PHE A 60 11.98 13.13 12.14
N ASP A 61 12.63 12.03 11.78
CA ASP A 61 14.08 11.89 11.87
C ASP A 61 14.65 11.31 10.57
N PHE A 62 15.86 11.72 10.21
CA PHE A 62 16.53 11.25 9.00
C PHE A 62 18.00 10.93 9.26
N GLU A 63 18.38 9.67 9.07
CA GLU A 63 19.74 9.18 9.18
C GLU A 63 20.39 9.07 7.79
N TRP A 64 21.25 10.03 7.47
CA TRP A 64 21.94 10.10 6.17
C TRP A 64 22.85 8.92 5.88
N ASN A 65 23.51 8.34 6.90
CA ASN A 65 24.46 7.25 6.71
C ASN A 65 23.79 5.97 6.17
N THR A 66 22.55 5.73 6.61
CA THR A 66 21.75 4.56 6.23
C THR A 66 20.60 4.94 5.29
N MET A 67 20.51 6.21 4.90
CA MET A 67 19.40 6.78 4.12
C MET A 67 18.02 6.40 4.70
N THR A 68 17.90 6.45 6.02
CA THR A 68 16.71 5.99 6.75
C THR A 68 15.91 7.18 7.28
N ALA A 69 14.67 7.33 6.81
CA ALA A 69 13.70 8.25 7.38
C ALA A 69 12.80 7.52 8.39
N ARG A 70 12.52 8.14 9.54
CA ARG A 70 11.55 7.63 10.52
C ARG A 70 10.50 8.68 10.82
N VAL A 71 9.24 8.28 10.74
CA VAL A 71 8.07 9.07 11.11
C VAL A 71 7.42 8.38 12.31
N ASN A 72 7.29 9.09 13.43
CA ASN A 72 6.64 8.56 14.63
C ASN A 72 5.33 9.28 14.90
N GLY A 73 4.30 8.54 15.29
CA GLY A 73 2.98 9.06 15.60
C GLY A 73 2.35 9.77 14.41
N PHE A 74 2.20 9.05 13.30
CA PHE A 74 1.53 9.57 12.10
C PHE A 74 0.02 9.33 12.23
N VAL A 75 -0.77 10.40 12.15
CA VAL A 75 -2.22 10.37 12.33
C VAL A 75 -2.90 11.11 11.18
N ILE A 76 -3.94 10.51 10.61
CA ILE A 76 -4.85 11.17 9.67
C ILE A 76 -6.22 11.20 10.32
N HIS A 77 -6.74 12.41 10.49
CA HIS A 77 -8.12 12.65 10.88
C HIS A 77 -9.01 12.75 9.65
N GLY A 78 -10.13 12.05 9.68
CA GLY A 78 -11.16 12.12 8.68
C GLY A 78 -12.28 13.09 9.09
N THR A 79 -13.52 12.73 8.75
CA THR A 79 -14.73 13.47 9.13
C THR A 79 -15.41 12.89 10.38
N GLU A 80 -14.66 12.15 11.21
CA GLU A 80 -15.17 11.58 12.46
C GLU A 80 -15.63 12.65 13.49
N PRO A 81 -16.62 12.32 14.34
CA PRO A 81 -17.03 13.19 15.45
C PRO A 81 -15.90 13.42 16.46
N ALA A 82 -15.90 14.59 17.12
CA ALA A 82 -14.93 14.93 18.14
C ALA A 82 -14.87 13.86 19.26
N GLY A 83 -13.66 13.41 19.60
CA GLY A 83 -13.42 12.36 20.59
C GLY A 83 -13.43 10.93 20.05
N SER A 84 -13.78 10.73 18.77
CA SER A 84 -13.69 9.41 18.11
C SER A 84 -12.24 9.09 17.73
N PRO A 85 -11.88 7.79 17.59
CA PRO A 85 -10.59 7.39 17.04
C PRO A 85 -10.37 8.01 15.64
N PRO A 86 -9.14 8.42 15.31
CA PRO A 86 -8.83 8.99 14.00
C PRO A 86 -8.97 7.96 12.88
N LEU A 87 -9.23 8.43 11.67
CA LEU A 87 -9.32 7.59 10.47
C LEU A 87 -8.11 6.65 10.30
N LEU A 88 -6.89 7.16 10.51
CA LEU A 88 -5.67 6.36 10.49
C LEU A 88 -4.73 6.80 11.61
N ARG A 89 -4.17 5.84 12.34
CA ARG A 89 -3.07 6.06 13.28
C ARG A 89 -1.98 5.03 13.05
N VAL A 90 -0.75 5.48 12.95
CA VAL A 90 0.43 4.63 12.79
C VAL A 90 1.45 4.99 13.85
N ARG A 91 1.94 3.99 14.60
CA ARG A 91 2.91 4.23 15.67
C ARG A 91 4.26 4.67 15.10
N SER A 92 4.79 3.90 14.14
CA SER A 92 6.04 4.27 13.47
C SER A 92 6.05 3.80 12.01
N ILE A 93 6.68 4.61 11.16
CA ILE A 93 6.97 4.30 9.76
C ILE A 93 8.47 4.50 9.57
N THR A 94 9.17 3.43 9.19
CA THR A 94 10.60 3.48 8.84
C THR A 94 10.77 3.25 7.35
N ILE A 95 11.40 4.20 6.66
CA ILE A 95 11.59 4.19 5.22
C ILE A 95 13.09 4.18 4.96
N VAL A 96 13.58 3.18 4.23
CA VAL A 96 14.97 3.12 3.77
C VAL A 96 14.98 3.48 2.29
N LEU A 97 15.75 4.51 1.95
CA LEU A 97 15.87 5.04 0.59
C LEU A 97 17.14 4.51 -0.08
N LYS A 98 17.05 4.28 -1.39
CA LYS A 98 18.21 3.98 -2.24
C LYS A 98 18.41 5.12 -3.22
N ILE A 99 19.57 5.77 -3.16
CA ILE A 99 19.93 6.79 -4.14
C ILE A 99 20.39 6.08 -5.41
N LEU A 100 19.62 6.22 -6.49
CA LEU A 100 19.99 5.71 -7.81
C LEU A 100 20.89 6.70 -8.55
N SER A 101 20.60 8.00 -8.43
CA SER A 101 21.41 9.06 -9.01
C SER A 101 21.18 10.40 -8.33
N VAL A 102 22.22 10.98 -7.76
CA VAL A 102 22.17 12.34 -7.19
C VAL A 102 21.98 13.39 -8.30
N LEU A 103 22.67 13.22 -9.43
CA LEU A 103 22.63 14.16 -10.55
C LEU A 103 21.26 14.21 -11.24
N LYS A 104 20.62 13.03 -11.43
CA LYS A 104 19.26 12.94 -12.00
C LYS A 104 18.15 13.09 -10.95
N ARG A 105 18.49 13.32 -9.68
CA ARG A 105 17.56 13.37 -8.55
C ARG A 105 16.65 12.13 -8.45
N MET A 106 17.22 10.96 -8.72
CA MET A 106 16.50 9.68 -8.68
C MET A 106 16.77 9.00 -7.33
N VAL A 107 15.72 8.95 -6.51
CA VAL A 107 15.68 8.26 -5.23
C VAL A 107 14.55 7.24 -5.30
N ASP A 108 14.84 6.02 -4.88
CA ASP A 108 13.90 4.91 -4.86
C ASP A 108 13.65 4.46 -3.42
N VAL A 109 12.50 3.86 -3.14
CA VAL A 109 12.18 3.35 -1.81
C VAL A 109 12.62 1.89 -1.73
N GLN A 110 13.75 1.66 -1.07
CA GLN A 110 14.28 0.32 -0.88
C GLN A 110 13.36 -0.52 0.01
N SER A 111 12.95 0.05 1.16
CA SER A 111 12.01 -0.64 2.03
C SER A 111 11.16 0.28 2.90
N ILE A 112 9.96 -0.18 3.25
CA ILE A 112 9.09 0.45 4.25
C ILE A 112 8.71 -0.55 5.34
N ALA A 113 8.97 -0.21 6.59
CA ALA A 113 8.43 -0.92 7.75
C ALA A 113 7.36 -0.04 8.43
N VAL A 114 6.14 -0.54 8.50
CA VAL A 114 5.00 0.11 9.15
C VAL A 114 4.63 -0.70 10.38
N ASP A 115 4.58 -0.04 11.51
CA ASP A 115 4.33 -0.69 12.78
C ASP A 115 3.07 -0.11 13.44
N GLN A 116 2.19 -1.05 13.79
CA GLN A 116 0.91 -0.84 14.43
C GLN A 116 -0.01 0.15 13.67
N PRO A 117 -0.25 -0.01 12.34
CA PRO A 117 -1.22 0.80 11.63
C PRO A 117 -2.65 0.42 12.05
N GLN A 118 -3.43 1.40 12.47
CA GLN A 118 -4.81 1.25 12.91
C GLN A 118 -5.69 2.15 12.07
N ALA A 119 -6.54 1.55 11.24
CA ALA A 119 -7.54 2.28 10.45
C ALA A 119 -8.90 2.14 11.12
N HIS A 120 -9.61 3.26 11.29
CA HIS A 120 -10.94 3.30 11.88
C HIS A 120 -11.92 3.91 10.88
N VAL A 121 -12.79 3.07 10.31
CA VAL A 121 -13.76 3.46 9.30
C VAL A 121 -15.17 3.40 9.89
N ILE A 122 -15.85 4.53 9.86
CA ILE A 122 -17.24 4.67 10.28
C ILE A 122 -18.09 4.70 9.01
N ILE A 123 -19.15 3.88 8.97
CA ILE A 123 -20.15 3.94 7.91
C ILE A 123 -21.45 4.45 8.54
N SER A 124 -21.84 5.66 8.13
CA SER A 124 -23.06 6.31 8.60
C SER A 124 -24.32 5.64 8.04
N PRO A 125 -25.50 5.82 8.66
CA PRO A 125 -26.76 5.27 8.15
C PRO A 125 -27.12 5.71 6.73
N ASP A 126 -26.67 6.90 6.32
CA ASP A 126 -26.84 7.46 4.97
C ASP A 126 -25.85 6.88 3.94
N GLY A 127 -24.99 5.95 4.33
CA GLY A 127 -23.98 5.31 3.49
C GLY A 127 -22.70 6.13 3.30
N THR A 128 -22.61 7.31 3.91
CA THR A 128 -21.35 8.08 3.93
C THR A 128 -20.33 7.44 4.86
N THR A 129 -19.05 7.78 4.65
CA THR A 129 -17.96 7.30 5.52
C THR A 129 -17.22 8.46 6.16
N ASN A 130 -16.40 8.17 7.17
CA ASN A 130 -15.48 9.17 7.74
C ASN A 130 -14.25 9.45 6.85
N VAL A 131 -14.16 8.89 5.64
CA VAL A 131 -13.06 9.15 4.72
C VAL A 131 -13.29 10.50 4.02
N PRO A 132 -12.40 11.49 4.21
CA PRO A 132 -12.55 12.79 3.58
C PRO A 132 -12.36 12.72 2.07
N GLU A 133 -12.89 13.72 1.37
CA GLU A 133 -12.55 13.95 -0.04
C GLU A 133 -11.23 14.75 -0.10
N PRO A 134 -10.33 14.47 -1.06
CA PRO A 134 -9.05 15.14 -1.14
C PRO A 134 -9.25 16.64 -1.29
N LYS A 135 -8.30 17.43 -0.78
CA LYS A 135 -8.22 18.86 -1.10
C LYS A 135 -7.70 18.98 -2.55
N ALA A 136 -8.47 18.50 -3.51
CA ALA A 136 -8.22 18.72 -4.93
C ALA A 136 -8.17 20.23 -5.11
N SER A 137 -7.05 20.71 -5.66
CA SER A 137 -6.98 22.10 -6.07
C SER A 137 -8.14 22.28 -7.05
N ARG A 138 -9.00 23.29 -6.84
CA ARG A 138 -9.87 23.80 -7.91
C ARG A 138 -8.99 24.39 -9.01
N ALA A 139 -8.15 23.57 -9.62
CA ALA A 139 -7.29 23.94 -10.72
C ALA A 139 -8.19 23.96 -11.94
N THR A 140 -8.31 25.15 -12.50
CA THR A 140 -9.16 25.57 -13.61
C THR A 140 -8.84 24.86 -14.94
N ASN A 141 -8.12 23.73 -14.92
CA ASN A 141 -7.62 23.00 -16.07
C ASN A 141 -7.92 21.50 -15.98
N LYS A 142 -9.00 21.09 -16.66
CA LYS A 142 -9.27 19.84 -17.38
C LYS A 142 -8.31 18.63 -17.23
N THR A 143 -7.90 18.24 -16.02
CA THR A 143 -7.29 16.92 -15.81
C THR A 143 -8.38 15.95 -15.39
N PRO A 144 -8.62 14.83 -16.11
CA PRO A 144 -9.73 13.93 -15.80
C PRO A 144 -9.54 13.14 -14.50
N VAL A 145 -8.27 12.94 -14.07
CA VAL A 145 -7.89 12.17 -12.88
C VAL A 145 -6.61 12.79 -12.30
N GLU A 146 -6.63 13.15 -11.03
CA GLU A 146 -5.46 13.64 -10.28
C GLU A 146 -4.76 12.47 -9.59
N THR A 147 -3.44 12.33 -9.77
CA THR A 147 -2.67 11.30 -9.05
C THR A 147 -2.52 11.72 -7.58
N ILE A 148 -3.03 10.90 -6.66
CA ILE A 148 -2.94 11.13 -5.21
C ILE A 148 -1.88 10.26 -4.55
N LEU A 149 -1.53 9.11 -5.15
CA LEU A 149 -0.44 8.24 -4.70
C LEU A 149 0.23 7.58 -5.91
N ASP A 150 1.55 7.64 -5.96
CA ASP A 150 2.35 6.80 -6.85
C ASP A 150 3.54 6.24 -6.05
N LEU A 151 3.41 5.00 -5.60
CA LEU A 151 4.34 4.35 -4.67
C LEU A 151 4.97 3.12 -5.34
N ALA A 152 6.30 3.05 -5.34
CA ALA A 152 7.07 1.84 -5.62
C ALA A 152 7.96 1.54 -4.41
N VAL A 153 7.92 0.31 -3.90
CA VAL A 153 8.68 -0.11 -2.73
C VAL A 153 9.31 -1.48 -2.99
N GLY A 154 10.62 -1.57 -2.82
CA GLY A 154 11.36 -2.83 -3.00
C GLY A 154 10.93 -3.92 -2.01
N ARG A 155 10.81 -3.59 -0.72
CA ARG A 155 10.36 -4.50 0.34
C ARG A 155 9.47 -3.79 1.36
N PHE A 156 8.40 -4.42 1.82
CA PHE A 156 7.60 -3.86 2.90
C PHE A 156 7.30 -4.87 3.99
N THR A 157 7.12 -4.37 5.20
CA THR A 157 6.61 -5.14 6.34
C THR A 157 5.59 -4.30 7.09
N ILE A 158 4.46 -4.90 7.42
CA ILE A 158 3.40 -4.31 8.23
C ILE A 158 3.15 -5.24 9.40
N GLN A 159 3.34 -4.73 10.61
CA GLN A 159 3.23 -5.49 11.85
C GLN A 159 2.11 -4.96 12.73
N SER A 160 1.38 -5.87 13.38
CA SER A 160 0.35 -5.54 14.37
C SER A 160 -0.71 -4.56 13.86
N GLY A 161 -1.08 -4.68 12.58
CA GLY A 161 -2.11 -3.86 11.96
C GLY A 161 -3.50 -4.19 12.48
N ALA A 162 -4.38 -3.21 12.47
CA ALA A 162 -5.80 -3.42 12.72
C ALA A 162 -6.65 -2.54 11.79
N ILE A 163 -7.72 -3.11 11.27
CA ILE A 163 -8.80 -2.34 10.63
C ILE A 163 -10.03 -2.51 11.50
N GLU A 164 -10.68 -1.41 11.82
CA GLU A 164 -11.93 -1.37 12.55
C GLU A 164 -13.01 -0.75 11.67
N VAL A 165 -14.08 -1.50 11.43
CA VAL A 165 -15.26 -1.03 10.68
C VAL A 165 -16.48 -1.26 11.55
N ASN A 166 -17.23 -0.20 11.87
CA ASN A 166 -18.44 -0.27 12.71
C ASN A 166 -18.24 -1.12 13.98
N SER A 167 -17.15 -0.86 14.72
CA SER A 167 -16.75 -1.57 15.96
C SER A 167 -16.29 -3.01 15.80
N GLN A 168 -16.14 -3.53 14.57
CA GLN A 168 -15.52 -4.82 14.31
C GLN A 168 -14.05 -4.66 13.98
N ARG A 169 -13.18 -5.07 14.91
CA ARG A 169 -11.73 -4.99 14.77
C ARG A 169 -11.14 -6.27 14.21
N THR A 170 -10.48 -6.17 13.06
CA THR A 170 -9.79 -7.29 12.40
C THR A 170 -8.28 -7.04 12.45
N PRO A 171 -7.49 -7.88 13.16
CA PRO A 171 -6.03 -7.77 13.15
C PRO A 171 -5.46 -8.31 11.83
N TRP A 172 -4.36 -7.72 11.38
CA TRP A 172 -3.68 -8.15 10.16
C TRP A 172 -2.19 -7.84 10.21
N SER A 173 -1.42 -8.60 9.43
CA SER A 173 0.00 -8.35 9.18
C SER A 173 0.32 -8.78 7.75
N ALA A 174 1.31 -8.15 7.15
CA ALA A 174 1.70 -8.44 5.78
C ALA A 174 3.19 -8.15 5.61
N ALA A 175 3.86 -8.93 4.77
CA ALA A 175 5.18 -8.59 4.27
C ALA A 175 5.26 -8.94 2.80
N GLY A 176 6.18 -8.34 2.06
CA GLY A 176 6.34 -8.66 0.66
C GLY A 176 7.39 -7.81 -0.03
N GLU A 177 7.50 -8.02 -1.33
CA GLU A 177 8.46 -7.32 -2.19
C GLU A 177 7.79 -6.75 -3.43
N ASN A 178 8.46 -5.79 -4.07
CA ASN A 178 8.05 -5.15 -5.32
C ASN A 178 6.62 -4.60 -5.29
N LEU A 179 6.25 -3.93 -4.18
CA LEU A 179 4.95 -3.28 -4.06
C LEU A 179 4.89 -2.07 -5.00
N ARG A 180 3.94 -2.08 -5.93
CA ARG A 180 3.51 -0.89 -6.68
C ARG A 180 2.08 -0.55 -6.28
N ALA A 181 1.84 0.69 -5.89
CA ALA A 181 0.51 1.18 -5.55
C ALA A 181 0.29 2.54 -6.20
N GLN A 182 -0.74 2.64 -7.03
CA GLN A 182 -1.10 3.86 -7.73
C GLN A 182 -2.55 4.20 -7.45
N PHE A 183 -2.82 5.41 -6.99
CA PHE A 183 -4.17 5.88 -6.75
C PHE A 183 -4.38 7.24 -7.40
N GLY A 184 -5.53 7.38 -8.05
CA GLY A 184 -6.00 8.64 -8.63
C GLY A 184 -7.39 9.00 -8.14
N TYR A 185 -7.67 10.30 -8.03
CA TYR A 185 -8.99 10.83 -7.72
C TYR A 185 -9.59 11.52 -8.94
N ASN A 186 -10.83 11.20 -9.27
CA ASN A 186 -11.59 11.87 -10.31
C ASN A 186 -12.59 12.85 -9.66
N PRO A 187 -12.38 14.17 -9.77
CA PRO A 187 -13.28 15.16 -9.17
C PRO A 187 -14.58 15.38 -9.98
N LEU A 188 -14.63 15.01 -11.26
CA LEU A 188 -15.83 15.16 -12.10
C LEU A 188 -16.90 14.12 -11.75
N THR A 189 -16.46 12.90 -11.49
CA THR A 189 -17.27 11.81 -10.94
C THR A 189 -16.55 11.31 -9.69
N PRO A 190 -16.83 11.90 -8.50
CA PRO A 190 -16.10 11.65 -7.26
C PRO A 190 -15.84 10.16 -7.01
N SER A 191 -14.63 9.74 -7.35
CA SER A 191 -14.22 8.34 -7.29
C SER A 191 -12.71 8.23 -7.19
N TYR A 192 -12.27 7.23 -6.43
CA TYR A 192 -10.89 6.82 -6.31
C TYR A 192 -10.64 5.61 -7.19
N ARG A 193 -9.65 5.67 -8.06
CA ARG A 193 -9.17 4.52 -8.82
C ARG A 193 -7.84 4.08 -8.25
N GLY A 194 -7.71 2.79 -7.96
CA GLY A 194 -6.51 2.19 -7.38
C GLY A 194 -6.01 1.01 -8.21
N GLU A 195 -4.69 0.95 -8.40
CA GLU A 195 -3.97 -0.20 -8.95
C GLU A 195 -2.89 -0.61 -7.94
N ILE A 196 -2.91 -1.87 -7.52
CA ILE A 196 -1.97 -2.42 -6.54
C ILE A 196 -1.37 -3.69 -7.12
N SER A 197 -0.04 -3.82 -7.09
CA SER A 197 0.64 -5.08 -7.44
C SER A 197 1.75 -5.38 -6.44
N ILE A 198 1.90 -6.66 -6.08
CA ILE A 198 2.86 -7.15 -5.09
C ILE A 198 3.35 -8.52 -5.53
N GLN A 199 4.67 -8.75 -5.52
CA GLN A 199 5.25 -10.04 -5.87
C GLN A 199 6.63 -10.25 -5.22
N PRO A 200 6.79 -11.25 -4.34
CA PRO A 200 5.74 -11.99 -3.63
C PRO A 200 5.12 -11.19 -2.48
N LEU A 201 3.89 -11.54 -2.11
CA LEU A 201 3.21 -11.16 -0.87
C LEU A 201 3.22 -12.36 0.08
N HIS A 202 3.79 -12.17 1.26
CA HIS A 202 3.82 -13.11 2.36
C HIS A 202 2.64 -12.82 3.30
N LEU A 203 1.62 -13.68 3.25
CA LEU A 203 0.47 -13.60 4.16
C LEU A 203 0.59 -14.65 5.26
N THR A 204 0.27 -14.23 6.49
CA THR A 204 0.09 -15.15 7.62
C THR A 204 -1.40 -15.21 7.95
N ILE A 205 -2.10 -16.18 7.35
CA ILE A 205 -3.52 -16.44 7.62
C ILE A 205 -3.59 -17.55 8.69
N SER A 206 -4.64 -17.52 9.52
CA SER A 206 -4.91 -18.44 10.65
C SER A 206 -4.31 -19.84 10.46
N ASN A 207 -3.55 -20.32 11.47
CA ASN A 207 -2.67 -21.50 11.49
C ASN A 207 -1.21 -21.30 11.02
N ASN A 208 -0.76 -20.04 10.87
CA ASN A 208 0.66 -19.72 10.70
C ASN A 208 1.28 -20.34 9.42
N LEU A 209 0.48 -20.51 8.38
CA LEU A 209 0.91 -21.08 7.11
C LEU A 209 1.36 -19.95 6.18
N PRO A 210 2.68 -19.80 5.95
CA PRO A 210 3.16 -18.79 5.02
C PRO A 210 2.78 -19.21 3.61
N VAL A 211 2.07 -18.34 2.90
CA VAL A 211 1.80 -18.49 1.47
C VAL A 211 2.42 -17.31 0.75
N ASP A 212 3.29 -17.62 -0.21
CA ASP A 212 3.88 -16.65 -1.12
C ASP A 212 2.97 -16.52 -2.33
N VAL A 213 2.28 -15.39 -2.44
CA VAL A 213 1.33 -15.14 -3.52
C VAL A 213 1.69 -13.85 -4.25
N GLY A 214 1.62 -13.85 -5.58
CA GLY A 214 1.48 -12.63 -6.35
C GLY A 214 0.10 -12.06 -6.16
N ALA A 215 -0.03 -10.75 -6.06
CA ALA A 215 -1.32 -10.06 -6.02
C ALA A 215 -1.32 -8.91 -7.00
N ALA A 216 -2.36 -8.80 -7.82
CA ALA A 216 -2.61 -7.65 -8.70
C ALA A 216 -4.09 -7.26 -8.62
N ILE A 217 -4.38 -6.05 -8.14
CA ILE A 217 -5.73 -5.59 -7.80
C ILE A 217 -5.99 -4.24 -8.46
N SER A 218 -7.07 -4.18 -9.24
CA SER A 218 -7.62 -2.99 -9.87
C SER A 218 -8.99 -2.70 -9.24
N LEU A 219 -9.12 -1.55 -8.58
CA LEU A 219 -10.32 -1.18 -7.83
C LEU A 219 -10.78 0.25 -8.11
N THR A 220 -12.07 0.51 -7.94
CA THR A 220 -12.66 1.84 -7.96
C THR A 220 -13.59 2.01 -6.77
N ILE A 221 -13.40 3.05 -5.98
CA ILE A 221 -14.20 3.39 -4.81
C ILE A 221 -14.95 4.68 -5.11
N GLU A 222 -16.27 4.61 -5.08
CA GLU A 222 -17.22 5.71 -5.23
C GLU A 222 -17.89 5.95 -3.86
N LYS A 223 -18.71 7.00 -3.76
CA LYS A 223 -19.35 7.39 -2.48
C LYS A 223 -20.08 6.26 -1.75
N ASN A 224 -20.80 5.40 -2.48
CA ASN A 224 -21.64 4.34 -1.89
C ASN A 224 -21.50 3.00 -2.65
N LYS A 225 -20.37 2.82 -3.34
CA LYS A 225 -20.08 1.65 -4.16
C LYS A 225 -18.57 1.44 -4.26
N ALA A 226 -18.12 0.21 -4.10
CA ALA A 226 -16.76 -0.20 -4.40
C ALA A 226 -16.82 -1.28 -5.49
N THR A 227 -16.04 -1.11 -6.55
CA THR A 227 -15.92 -2.09 -7.64
C THR A 227 -14.51 -2.61 -7.67
N VAL A 228 -14.35 -3.93 -7.62
CA VAL A 228 -13.10 -4.61 -7.93
C VAL A 228 -13.20 -5.08 -9.37
N SER A 229 -12.58 -4.34 -10.28
CA SER A 229 -12.58 -4.68 -11.71
C SER A 229 -11.84 -5.99 -11.96
N ARG A 230 -10.74 -6.20 -11.23
CA ARG A 230 -9.95 -7.42 -11.24
C ARG A 230 -9.13 -7.52 -9.96
N ALA A 231 -9.11 -8.68 -9.35
CA ALA A 231 -8.14 -9.06 -8.33
C ALA A 231 -7.59 -10.44 -8.70
N ARG A 232 -6.32 -10.49 -9.06
CA ARG A 232 -5.61 -11.69 -9.47
C ARG A 232 -4.61 -12.08 -8.40
N PHE A 233 -4.65 -13.33 -8.00
CA PHE A 233 -3.72 -13.94 -7.07
C PHE A 233 -3.06 -15.13 -7.74
N GLU A 234 -1.74 -15.23 -7.66
CA GLU A 234 -0.98 -16.29 -8.34
C GLU A 234 0.06 -16.89 -7.42
N THR A 235 0.21 -18.20 -7.50
CA THR A 235 1.33 -18.91 -6.90
C THR A 235 2.11 -19.64 -8.01
N ALA A 236 3.03 -20.52 -7.65
CA ALA A 236 3.77 -21.30 -8.64
C ALA A 236 2.88 -22.23 -9.48
N LYS A 237 1.74 -22.71 -8.95
CA LYS A 237 0.87 -23.70 -9.61
C LYS A 237 -0.62 -23.41 -9.53
N SER A 238 -1.01 -22.37 -8.81
CA SER A 238 -2.41 -21.99 -8.62
C SER A 238 -2.63 -20.54 -9.04
N SER A 239 -3.85 -20.24 -9.47
CA SER A 239 -4.27 -18.87 -9.82
C SER A 239 -5.71 -18.67 -9.40
N ALA A 240 -6.03 -17.48 -8.91
CA ALA A 240 -7.39 -17.07 -8.60
C ALA A 240 -7.63 -15.68 -9.16
N GLU A 241 -8.74 -15.50 -9.86
CA GLU A 241 -9.20 -14.20 -10.34
C GLU A 241 -10.59 -13.92 -9.77
N PHE A 242 -10.76 -12.71 -9.26
CA PHE A 242 -12.01 -12.22 -8.69
C PHE A 242 -12.37 -10.89 -9.33
N SER A 243 -13.66 -10.67 -9.56
CA SER A 243 -14.22 -9.37 -9.91
C SER A 243 -15.55 -9.20 -9.21
N GLY A 244 -16.00 -7.96 -9.02
CA GLY A 244 -17.28 -7.74 -8.37
C GLY A 244 -17.49 -6.33 -7.90
N ALA A 245 -18.61 -6.11 -7.23
CA ALA A 245 -18.93 -4.83 -6.62
C ALA A 245 -19.67 -5.02 -5.30
N VAL A 246 -19.41 -4.10 -4.38
CA VAL A 246 -20.18 -3.87 -3.16
C VAL A 246 -20.91 -2.56 -3.34
N GLN A 247 -22.23 -2.56 -3.18
CA GLN A 247 -23.08 -1.38 -3.24
C GLN A 247 -23.77 -1.16 -1.90
N ASN A 248 -24.21 0.06 -1.64
CA ASN A 248 -24.93 0.43 -0.42
C ASN A 248 -24.14 0.09 0.85
N PHE A 249 -23.09 0.85 1.17
CA PHE A 249 -22.22 0.53 2.30
C PHE A 249 -22.97 0.43 3.65
N SER A 250 -24.09 1.12 3.82
CA SER A 250 -24.96 1.00 5.01
C SER A 250 -25.78 -0.29 5.06
N SER A 251 -26.07 -0.92 3.91
CA SER A 251 -26.72 -2.23 3.78
C SER A 251 -26.06 -3.01 2.63
N PRO A 252 -24.85 -3.56 2.87
CA PRO A 252 -23.97 -4.02 1.80
C PRO A 252 -24.63 -5.07 0.92
N GLN A 253 -24.71 -4.78 -0.38
CA GLN A 253 -25.11 -5.74 -1.40
C GLN A 253 -23.92 -6.01 -2.28
N SER A 254 -23.39 -7.22 -2.18
CA SER A 254 -22.14 -7.61 -2.80
C SER A 254 -22.39 -8.67 -3.85
N THR A 255 -21.87 -8.46 -5.05
CA THR A 255 -21.89 -9.45 -6.12
C THR A 255 -20.46 -9.66 -6.62
N PHE A 256 -20.08 -10.92 -6.75
CA PHE A 256 -18.72 -11.30 -7.16
C PHE A 256 -18.77 -12.41 -8.19
N GLN A 257 -17.77 -12.42 -9.06
CA GLN A 257 -17.43 -13.53 -9.93
C GLN A 257 -16.05 -14.01 -9.54
N TYR A 258 -15.85 -15.33 -9.60
CA TYR A 258 -14.56 -15.94 -9.29
C TYR A 258 -14.22 -17.00 -10.33
N ASP A 259 -12.94 -17.08 -10.67
CA ASP A 259 -12.34 -18.13 -11.47
C ASP A 259 -11.04 -18.58 -10.77
N VAL A 260 -11.07 -19.79 -10.24
CA VAL A 260 -10.01 -20.32 -9.38
C VAL A 260 -9.50 -21.63 -9.96
N ARG A 261 -8.19 -21.68 -10.18
CA ARG A 261 -7.44 -22.88 -10.54
C ARG A 261 -6.50 -23.22 -9.40
N LEU A 262 -6.77 -24.32 -8.71
CA LEU A 262 -5.98 -24.77 -7.57
C LEU A 262 -5.25 -26.07 -7.89
N SER A 263 -3.94 -26.09 -7.61
CA SER A 263 -3.16 -27.32 -7.58
C SER A 263 -3.35 -27.99 -6.22
N LEU A 264 -3.79 -29.26 -6.21
CA LEU A 264 -3.98 -30.03 -4.98
C LEU A 264 -2.64 -30.35 -4.29
N ASP A 265 -1.56 -30.48 -5.08
CA ASP A 265 -0.22 -30.70 -4.54
C ASP A 265 0.30 -29.48 -3.77
N GLU A 266 -0.11 -28.28 -4.15
CA GLU A 266 0.19 -27.04 -3.44
C GLU A 266 -0.68 -26.90 -2.18
N LEU A 267 -1.99 -27.07 -2.31
CA LEU A 267 -2.97 -26.93 -1.22
C LEU A 267 -2.65 -27.85 -0.01
N LEU A 268 -2.21 -29.08 -0.26
CA LEU A 268 -2.02 -30.09 0.77
C LEU A 268 -0.61 -30.12 1.37
N ARG A 269 0.38 -29.53 0.70
CA ARG A 269 1.67 -29.19 1.34
C ARG A 269 1.45 -28.21 2.48
N THR A 270 0.54 -27.26 2.27
CA THR A 270 0.08 -26.30 3.27
C THR A 270 -0.69 -27.00 4.41
N LEU A 271 -1.50 -28.02 4.11
CA LEU A 271 -2.35 -28.70 5.10
C LEU A 271 -1.75 -29.96 5.77
N ARG A 272 -0.48 -30.30 5.51
CA ARG A 272 0.24 -31.47 6.08
C ARG A 272 -0.51 -32.81 6.01
N PHE A 273 -1.25 -33.06 4.94
CA PHE A 273 -1.99 -34.32 4.75
C PHE A 273 -1.04 -35.51 4.46
N ARG A 274 -1.36 -36.71 4.97
CA ARG A 274 -0.54 -37.93 4.75
C ARG A 274 -0.61 -38.46 3.31
N SER A 275 -1.73 -38.27 2.63
CA SER A 275 -1.91 -38.58 1.20
C SER A 275 -1.48 -37.40 0.35
N ARG A 276 -0.74 -37.65 -0.75
CA ARG A 276 -0.33 -36.63 -1.73
C ARG A 276 -1.14 -36.74 -3.03
N PRO A 277 -2.44 -36.39 -3.04
CA PRO A 277 -3.18 -36.38 -4.28
C PRO A 277 -2.62 -35.29 -5.20
N GLN A 278 -2.37 -35.65 -6.46
CA GLN A 278 -2.00 -34.70 -7.50
C GLN A 278 -3.21 -34.47 -8.39
N GLY A 279 -3.40 -33.21 -8.80
CA GLY A 279 -4.51 -32.84 -9.67
C GLY A 279 -4.76 -31.34 -9.63
N THR A 280 -5.61 -30.87 -10.53
CA THR A 280 -6.06 -29.49 -10.61
C THR A 280 -7.55 -29.42 -10.38
N VAL A 281 -7.98 -28.49 -9.53
CA VAL A 281 -9.39 -28.17 -9.34
C VAL A 281 -9.65 -26.81 -9.99
N LEU A 282 -10.66 -26.76 -10.86
CA LEU A 282 -11.15 -25.55 -11.50
C LEU A 282 -12.51 -25.23 -10.89
N ILE A 283 -12.67 -24.00 -10.40
CA ILE A 283 -13.87 -23.52 -9.73
C ILE A 283 -14.22 -22.18 -10.36
N ARG A 284 -15.34 -22.11 -11.09
CA ARG A 284 -15.83 -20.87 -11.68
C ARG A 284 -17.26 -20.63 -11.25
N GLY A 285 -17.57 -19.42 -10.81
CA GLY A 285 -18.90 -19.13 -10.32
C GLY A 285 -19.16 -17.68 -9.99
N ASN A 286 -20.34 -17.46 -9.41
CA ASN A 286 -20.80 -16.19 -8.93
C ASN A 286 -21.16 -16.31 -7.45
N ALA A 287 -20.97 -15.23 -6.71
CA ALA A 287 -21.43 -15.07 -5.35
C ALA A 287 -22.28 -13.82 -5.23
N SER A 288 -23.37 -13.90 -4.49
CA SER A 288 -24.08 -12.74 -3.99
C SER A 288 -24.20 -12.82 -2.47
N PHE A 289 -23.99 -11.69 -1.81
CA PHE A 289 -24.04 -11.59 -0.36
C PHE A 289 -24.72 -10.28 0.03
N ARG A 290 -25.73 -10.37 0.89
CA ARG A 290 -26.36 -9.21 1.54
C ARG A 290 -26.14 -9.24 3.05
N ASP A 291 -26.36 -10.40 3.65
CA ASP A 291 -26.17 -10.66 5.08
C ASP A 291 -26.00 -12.18 5.29
N PHE A 292 -25.76 -12.60 6.53
CA PHE A 292 -25.60 -14.02 6.87
C PHE A 292 -26.84 -14.89 6.62
N GLY A 293 -28.03 -14.31 6.47
CA GLY A 293 -29.26 -15.01 6.10
C GLY A 293 -29.55 -14.99 4.59
N HIS A 294 -28.90 -14.11 3.83
CA HIS A 294 -29.12 -13.89 2.40
C HIS A 294 -27.79 -13.90 1.64
N TYR A 295 -27.29 -15.11 1.40
CA TYR A 295 -26.11 -15.35 0.58
C TYR A 295 -26.38 -16.48 -0.41
N LEU A 296 -25.76 -16.38 -1.60
CA LEU A 296 -25.83 -17.40 -2.63
C LEU A 296 -24.46 -17.55 -3.29
N PHE A 297 -23.92 -18.75 -3.28
CA PHE A 297 -22.75 -19.11 -4.06
C PHE A 297 -23.17 -20.12 -5.11
N THR A 298 -22.97 -19.79 -6.38
CA THR A 298 -23.19 -20.69 -7.51
C THR A 298 -21.89 -20.88 -8.24
N GLY A 299 -21.63 -22.08 -8.74
CA GLY A 299 -20.41 -22.33 -9.49
C GLY A 299 -20.36 -23.74 -10.05
N ASN A 300 -19.57 -23.87 -11.11
CA ASN A 300 -19.20 -25.15 -11.69
C ASN A 300 -17.84 -25.54 -11.14
N LEU A 301 -17.74 -26.78 -10.67
CA LEU A 301 -16.51 -27.38 -10.20
C LEU A 301 -16.10 -28.46 -11.21
N HIS A 302 -14.89 -28.34 -11.75
CA HIS A 302 -14.29 -29.35 -12.61
C HIS A 302 -12.99 -29.83 -11.98
N MET A 303 -12.88 -31.14 -11.75
CA MET A 303 -11.64 -31.76 -11.26
C MET A 303 -10.95 -32.42 -12.44
N GLY A 304 -9.67 -32.06 -12.66
CA GLY A 304 -8.80 -32.79 -13.57
C GLY A 304 -8.47 -34.18 -13.05
N PRO A 305 -7.65 -34.96 -13.79
CA PRO A 305 -7.22 -36.29 -13.37
C PRO A 305 -6.60 -36.25 -11.97
N LEU A 306 -7.10 -37.10 -11.08
CA LEU A 306 -6.59 -37.26 -9.73
C LEU A 306 -5.72 -38.51 -9.66
N SER A 307 -4.54 -38.39 -9.08
CA SER A 307 -3.70 -39.56 -8.76
C SER A 307 -3.44 -39.59 -7.26
N PHE A 308 -3.58 -40.77 -6.66
CA PHE A 308 -3.30 -41.03 -5.25
C PHE A 308 -2.19 -42.07 -5.17
N GLY A 309 -1.13 -41.77 -4.42
CA GLY A 309 -0.07 -42.73 -4.14
C GLY A 309 0.35 -42.65 -2.67
N GLN A 310 0.54 -43.79 -2.03
CA GLN A 310 1.31 -43.85 -0.78
C GLN A 310 2.78 -43.63 -1.15
N GLY A 311 3.40 -42.59 -0.59
CA GLY A 311 4.86 -42.49 -0.65
C GLY A 311 5.46 -43.67 0.12
N GLY A 312 6.33 -44.43 -0.55
CA GLY A 312 7.23 -45.39 0.11
C GLY A 312 8.27 -44.70 0.98
#